data_AF-D0I986-F1
#
_entry.id   AF-D0I986-F1
#
_cell.length_a   1.000
_cell.length_b   1.000
_cell.length_c   1.000
_cell.angle_alpha   90.00
_cell.angle_beta   90.00
_cell.angle_gamma   90.00
#
_symmetry.space_group_name_H-M   'P 1'
#
loop_
_entity.id
_entity.type
_entity.pdbx_description
1 polymer ?
#
loop_
_entity_poly.entity_id
_entity_poly.type
_entity_poly.pdbx_seq_one_letter_code
_entity_poly.pdbx_strand_id
1 'polypeptide(L)'
;MVDDHEMIRETIAIMVKSLGFEESITAIDGADAISKLYHQKPSLIITDLQMEPIDGLEMLRLIRSGRYGLPHDIPIIILTANAAEHVIAQCIAFDVDAFLVKPVNRQALQDRINQLSQQSKPKKTVEHYFSMYEQDPAKTTAFQVNGTVAFTDEDLREIDTLIHDHKAQVAHHEAEEHFILHPAPGQPEPDNKKKFIKWQDRFTVGNAELDDSNKELLAIINDTYDLIVTHQEGQAFEEISQRFQRYVEHHLAREEELLATKSYPRLSIHRDMHARLVKQAEFVVLKCQADPSFYKTDFFRLLRFWWVKHVVQEDTGYRGIFETHQQ
;
A
#
# COMPACT_ATOMS: atom_id res chain seq x y z
N MET A 1 -10.81 13.25 8.72
CA MET A 1 -9.72 13.23 9.71
C MET A 1 -8.98 11.91 9.58
N VAL A 2 -7.67 11.98 9.34
CA VAL A 2 -6.80 10.81 9.16
C VAL A 2 -5.71 10.87 10.22
N ASP A 3 -5.70 9.94 11.16
CA ASP A 3 -4.71 9.87 12.25
C ASP A 3 -4.76 8.47 12.83
N ASP A 4 -3.63 7.88 13.22
CA ASP A 4 -3.56 6.54 13.79
C ASP A 4 -4.09 6.49 15.24
N HIS A 5 -4.10 7.63 15.94
CA HIS A 5 -4.60 7.74 17.30
C HIS A 5 -6.09 8.11 17.34
N GLU A 6 -6.91 7.18 17.86
CA GLU A 6 -8.37 7.35 17.99
C GLU A 6 -8.77 8.62 18.74
N MET A 7 -8.13 8.89 19.87
CA MET A 7 -8.38 10.09 20.68
C MET A 7 -8.21 11.39 19.88
N ILE A 8 -7.22 11.45 18.97
CA ILE A 8 -7.00 12.62 18.13
C ILE A 8 -8.11 12.73 17.08
N ARG A 9 -8.50 11.60 16.45
CA ARG A 9 -9.61 11.57 15.50
C ARG A 9 -10.91 12.07 16.13
N GLU A 10 -11.25 11.59 17.33
CA GLU A 10 -12.44 12.00 18.07
C GLU A 10 -12.39 13.47 18.48
N THR A 11 -11.25 13.93 19.00
CA THR A 11 -11.06 15.32 19.43
C THR A 11 -11.26 16.28 18.26
N ILE A 12 -10.63 16.00 17.10
CA ILE A 12 -10.81 16.83 15.90
C ILE A 12 -12.22 16.72 15.35
N ALA A 13 -12.85 15.53 15.37
CA ALA A 13 -14.25 15.36 14.95
C ALA A 13 -15.21 16.24 15.78
N ILE A 14 -15.03 16.30 17.10
CA ILE A 14 -15.79 17.20 17.98
C ILE A 14 -15.53 18.67 17.62
N MET A 15 -14.27 19.04 17.39
CA MET A 15 -13.92 20.42 17.00
C MET A 15 -14.59 20.82 15.69
N VAL A 16 -14.47 20.03 14.62
CA VAL A 16 -15.07 20.38 13.32
C VAL A 16 -16.60 20.41 13.38
N LYS A 17 -17.23 19.51 14.15
CA LYS A 17 -18.67 19.57 14.39
C LYS A 17 -19.08 20.88 15.07
N SER A 18 -18.31 21.33 16.06
CA SER A 18 -18.52 22.64 16.72
C SER A 18 -18.26 23.85 15.82
N LEU A 19 -17.60 23.64 14.67
CA LEU A 19 -17.35 24.64 13.64
C LEU A 19 -18.40 24.62 12.52
N GLY A 20 -19.41 23.74 12.61
CA GLY A 20 -20.54 23.69 11.68
C GLY A 20 -20.40 22.64 10.56
N PHE A 21 -19.42 21.73 10.63
CA PHE A 21 -19.36 20.59 9.71
C PHE A 21 -20.39 19.53 10.12
N GLU A 22 -21.26 19.15 9.19
CA GLU A 22 -22.36 18.20 9.43
C GLU A 22 -21.89 16.76 9.59
N GLU A 23 -20.85 16.38 8.82
CA GLU A 23 -20.31 15.02 8.81
C GLU A 23 -18.79 15.02 8.96
N SER A 24 -18.27 14.06 9.71
CA SER A 24 -16.84 13.80 9.86
C SER A 24 -16.50 12.37 9.51
N ILE A 25 -15.73 12.18 8.45
CA ILE A 25 -15.18 10.88 8.06
C ILE A 25 -13.85 10.68 8.78
N THR A 26 -13.66 9.53 9.42
CA THR A 26 -12.42 9.17 10.10
C THR A 26 -11.69 8.06 9.36
N ALA A 27 -10.37 8.15 9.25
CA ALA A 27 -9.51 7.09 8.75
C ALA A 27 -8.30 6.88 9.67
N ILE A 28 -7.82 5.65 9.78
CA ILE A 28 -6.74 5.28 10.70
C ILE A 28 -5.34 5.49 10.13
N ASP A 29 -5.21 5.59 8.81
CA ASP A 29 -3.97 5.85 8.08
C ASP A 29 -4.28 6.32 6.66
N GLY A 30 -3.24 6.63 5.87
CA GLY A 30 -3.40 7.07 4.49
C GLY A 30 -4.01 6.03 3.55
N ALA A 31 -3.84 4.73 3.81
CA ALA A 31 -4.41 3.67 2.96
C ALA A 31 -5.93 3.57 3.16
N ASP A 32 -6.37 3.59 4.41
CA ASP A 32 -7.78 3.66 4.77
C ASP A 32 -8.43 4.95 4.23
N ALA A 33 -7.74 6.10 4.33
CA ALA A 33 -8.22 7.37 3.80
C ALA A 33 -8.43 7.33 2.28
N ILE A 34 -7.45 6.81 1.52
CA ILE A 34 -7.56 6.65 0.07
C ILE A 34 -8.72 5.73 -0.30
N SER A 35 -8.91 4.63 0.43
CA SER A 35 -10.03 3.71 0.21
C SER A 35 -11.37 4.41 0.39
N LYS A 36 -11.49 5.29 1.41
CA LYS A 36 -12.71 6.06 1.70
C LYS A 36 -12.98 7.17 0.69
N LEU A 37 -11.94 7.83 0.19
CA LEU A 37 -12.04 8.89 -0.83
C LEU A 37 -12.68 8.42 -2.15
N TYR A 38 -12.68 7.11 -2.42
CA TYR A 38 -13.33 6.56 -3.60
C TYR A 38 -14.87 6.65 -3.54
N HIS A 39 -15.44 6.44 -2.34
CA HIS A 39 -16.90 6.43 -2.13
C HIS A 39 -17.42 7.73 -1.52
N GLN A 40 -16.55 8.48 -0.86
CA GLN A 40 -16.89 9.66 -0.09
C GLN A 40 -16.13 10.86 -0.62
N LYS A 41 -16.81 12.00 -0.75
CA LYS A 41 -16.24 13.24 -1.32
C LYS A 41 -16.15 14.32 -0.24
N PRO A 42 -15.19 14.22 0.71
CA PRO A 42 -14.99 15.26 1.70
C PRO A 42 -14.60 16.58 1.02
N SER A 43 -14.95 17.70 1.63
CA SER A 43 -14.54 19.04 1.18
C SER A 43 -13.17 19.46 1.73
N LEU A 44 -12.65 18.72 2.71
CA LEU A 44 -11.39 19.01 3.40
C LEU A 44 -10.84 17.71 4.00
N ILE A 45 -9.53 17.50 3.84
CA ILE A 45 -8.78 16.48 4.56
C ILE A 45 -7.95 17.15 5.65
N ILE A 46 -8.06 16.63 6.86
CA ILE A 46 -7.12 16.90 7.95
C ILE A 46 -6.41 15.58 8.22
N THR A 47 -5.09 15.57 8.16
CA THR A 47 -4.28 14.36 8.29
C THR A 47 -3.11 14.57 9.22
N ASP A 48 -2.77 13.56 10.00
CA ASP A 48 -1.44 13.49 10.58
C ASP A 48 -0.36 13.32 9.50
N LEU A 49 0.87 13.69 9.84
CA LEU A 49 2.02 13.49 8.97
C LEU A 49 2.64 12.11 9.09
N GLN A 50 2.65 11.49 10.28
CA GLN A 50 3.39 10.27 10.60
C GLN A 50 2.45 9.11 10.92
N MET A 51 2.13 8.32 9.89
CA MET A 51 1.27 7.15 10.03
C MET A 51 1.83 6.01 9.17
N GLU A 52 1.52 4.76 9.54
CA GLU A 52 1.81 3.57 8.74
C GLU A 52 0.51 2.90 8.31
N PRO A 53 0.45 2.25 7.13
CA PRO A 53 1.55 2.06 6.16
C PRO A 53 1.69 3.22 5.15
N ILE A 54 0.73 4.14 5.11
CA ILE A 54 0.78 5.33 4.25
C ILE A 54 0.71 6.56 5.15
N ASP A 55 1.77 7.35 5.11
CA ASP A 55 1.91 8.60 5.86
C ASP A 55 1.18 9.77 5.18
N GLY A 56 1.11 10.92 5.86
CA GLY A 56 0.39 12.10 5.36
C GLY A 56 1.02 12.74 4.12
N LEU A 57 2.35 12.69 3.99
CA LEU A 57 3.06 13.22 2.82
C LEU A 57 2.81 12.33 1.61
N GLU A 58 2.86 11.02 1.79
CA GLU A 58 2.56 10.06 0.74
C GLU A 58 1.12 10.17 0.29
N MET A 59 0.18 10.27 1.22
CA MET A 59 -1.22 10.48 0.89
C MET A 59 -1.41 11.78 0.09
N LEU A 60 -0.78 12.90 0.50
CA LEU A 60 -0.80 14.17 -0.24
C LEU A 60 -0.29 13.97 -1.68
N ARG A 61 0.84 13.28 -1.85
CA ARG A 61 1.42 13.00 -3.16
C ARG A 61 0.49 12.18 -4.06
N LEU A 62 -0.11 11.12 -3.53
CA LEU A 62 -1.04 10.25 -4.25
C LEU A 62 -2.31 11.01 -4.68
N ILE A 63 -2.82 11.89 -3.82
CA ILE A 63 -3.97 12.74 -4.14
C ILE A 63 -3.61 13.76 -5.22
N ARG A 64 -2.54 14.53 -5.05
CA ARG A 64 -2.15 15.60 -5.98
C ARG A 64 -1.76 15.08 -7.35
N SER A 65 -1.18 13.88 -7.42
CA SER A 65 -0.91 13.16 -8.67
C SER A 65 -2.14 12.52 -9.31
N GLY A 66 -3.35 12.78 -8.79
CA GLY A 66 -4.60 12.28 -9.36
C GLY A 66 -4.71 10.76 -9.42
N ARG A 67 -3.84 10.07 -8.68
CA ARG A 67 -3.72 8.60 -8.75
C ARG A 67 -5.01 7.98 -8.26
N TYR A 68 -5.41 6.85 -8.87
CA TYR A 68 -6.68 6.17 -8.53
C TYR A 68 -7.94 7.02 -8.77
N GLY A 69 -7.86 8.09 -9.57
CA GLY A 69 -8.97 9.00 -9.83
C GLY A 69 -9.33 9.88 -8.61
N LEU A 70 -8.39 10.05 -7.67
CA LEU A 70 -8.59 10.87 -6.48
C LEU A 70 -8.80 12.35 -6.85
N PRO A 71 -9.61 13.09 -6.07
CA PRO A 71 -9.85 14.51 -6.29
C PRO A 71 -8.57 15.32 -6.01
N HIS A 72 -7.80 15.58 -7.06
CA HIS A 72 -6.44 16.14 -6.95
C HIS A 72 -6.36 17.55 -6.35
N ASP A 73 -7.48 18.26 -6.26
CA ASP A 73 -7.61 19.64 -5.81
C ASP A 73 -8.21 19.75 -4.39
N ILE A 74 -8.57 18.63 -3.75
CA ILE A 74 -9.12 18.65 -2.39
C ILE A 74 -8.16 19.37 -1.42
N PRO A 75 -8.63 20.31 -0.59
CA PRO A 75 -7.80 20.96 0.42
C PRO A 75 -7.27 19.97 1.47
N ILE A 76 -5.99 20.06 1.81
CA ILE A 76 -5.33 19.19 2.80
C ILE A 76 -4.60 20.03 3.85
N ILE A 77 -5.00 19.85 5.12
CA ILE A 77 -4.30 20.35 6.30
C ILE A 77 -3.48 19.21 6.91
N ILE A 78 -2.17 19.39 7.02
CA ILE A 78 -1.27 18.46 7.69
C ILE A 78 -1.08 18.88 9.16
N LEU A 79 -1.33 17.96 10.08
CA LEU A 79 -0.99 18.09 11.49
C LEU A 79 0.46 17.65 11.69
N THR A 80 1.27 18.46 12.36
CA THR A 80 2.70 18.20 12.56
C THR A 80 3.10 18.50 14.01
N ALA A 81 3.93 17.64 14.62
CA ALA A 81 4.50 17.89 15.95
C ALA A 81 5.96 18.36 15.84
N ASN A 82 6.78 17.64 15.07
CA ASN A 82 8.18 17.95 14.82
C ASN A 82 8.64 17.29 13.51
N ALA A 83 8.25 17.86 12.37
CA ALA A 83 8.66 17.35 11.06
C ALA A 83 10.04 17.87 10.68
N ALA A 84 10.87 17.01 10.08
CA ALA A 84 12.15 17.44 9.53
C ALA A 84 11.92 18.43 8.36
N GLU A 85 12.83 19.39 8.21
CA GLU A 85 12.72 20.47 7.22
C GLU A 85 12.51 19.95 5.80
N HIS A 86 13.19 18.87 5.43
CA HIS A 86 13.05 18.24 4.12
C HIS A 86 11.64 17.67 3.88
N VAL A 87 10.95 17.17 4.91
CA VAL A 87 9.56 16.65 4.79
C VAL A 87 8.59 17.81 4.55
N ILE A 88 8.78 18.92 5.28
CA ILE A 88 7.99 20.13 5.08
C ILE A 88 8.21 20.70 3.68
N ALA A 89 9.45 20.77 3.22
CA ALA A 89 9.79 21.23 1.87
C ALA A 89 9.08 20.38 0.79
N GLN A 90 9.02 19.07 0.97
CA GLN A 90 8.32 18.17 0.04
C GLN A 90 6.80 18.38 0.06
N CYS A 91 6.19 18.52 1.24
CA CYS A 91 4.77 18.84 1.35
C CYS A 91 4.43 20.17 0.65
N ILE A 92 5.29 21.17 0.79
CA ILE A 92 5.15 22.47 0.10
C ILE A 92 5.29 22.29 -1.41
N ALA A 93 6.25 21.48 -1.87
CA ALA A 93 6.47 21.22 -3.29
C ALA A 93 5.25 20.57 -3.98
N PHE A 94 4.53 19.71 -3.25
CA PHE A 94 3.25 19.12 -3.65
C PHE A 94 2.03 20.00 -3.34
N ASP A 95 2.24 21.27 -3.01
CA ASP A 95 1.21 22.26 -2.76
C ASP A 95 0.17 21.83 -1.71
N VAL A 96 0.65 21.35 -0.57
CA VAL A 96 -0.14 21.30 0.67
C VAL A 96 -0.79 22.67 0.94
N ASP A 97 -2.00 22.65 1.51
CA ASP A 97 -2.80 23.85 1.72
C ASP A 97 -2.44 24.57 3.02
N ALA A 98 -2.26 23.79 4.09
CA ALA A 98 -1.84 24.35 5.37
C ALA A 98 -1.21 23.31 6.28
N PHE A 99 -0.48 23.83 7.27
CA PHE A 99 0.00 23.07 8.41
C PHE A 99 -0.66 23.57 9.70
N LEU A 100 -0.86 22.64 10.63
CA LEU A 100 -1.21 22.93 12.01
C LEU A 100 -0.24 22.19 12.94
N VAL A 101 0.31 22.92 13.90
CA VAL A 101 1.21 22.34 14.90
C VAL A 101 0.38 21.67 15.99
N LYS A 102 0.73 20.43 16.35
CA LYS A 102 0.16 19.70 17.48
C LYS A 102 0.73 20.27 18.80
N PRO A 103 -0.08 20.41 19.87
CA PRO A 103 -1.49 20.07 19.98
C PRO A 103 -2.40 21.08 19.26
N VAL A 104 -3.37 20.58 18.51
CA VAL A 104 -4.33 21.41 17.77
C VAL A 104 -5.39 21.93 18.72
N ASN A 105 -5.59 23.25 18.73
CA ASN A 105 -6.72 23.86 19.42
C ASN A 105 -7.79 24.34 18.42
N ARG A 106 -9.01 24.50 18.91
CA ARG A 106 -10.18 24.86 18.09
C ARG A 106 -9.98 26.17 17.33
N GLN A 107 -9.40 27.19 17.94
CA GLN A 107 -9.22 28.49 17.30
C GLN A 107 -8.24 28.40 16.13
N ALA A 108 -7.08 27.76 16.33
CA ALA A 108 -6.10 27.56 15.28
C ALA A 108 -6.68 26.75 14.10
N LEU A 109 -7.47 25.72 14.39
CA LEU A 109 -8.17 24.95 13.36
C LEU A 109 -9.19 25.81 12.61
N GLN A 110 -10.00 26.58 13.32
CA GLN A 110 -10.98 27.50 12.73
C GLN A 110 -10.33 28.54 11.82
N ASP A 111 -9.24 29.16 12.27
CA ASP A 111 -8.51 30.18 11.52
C ASP A 111 -7.97 29.60 10.20
N ARG A 112 -7.42 28.37 10.24
CA ARG A 112 -6.94 27.70 9.02
C ARG A 112 -8.07 27.33 8.07
N ILE A 113 -9.18 26.80 8.57
CA ILE A 113 -10.34 26.47 7.73
C ILE A 113 -10.88 27.74 7.06
N ASN A 114 -11.04 28.82 7.83
CA ASN A 114 -11.50 30.11 7.29
C ASN A 114 -10.55 30.65 6.23
N GLN A 115 -9.23 30.57 6.48
CA GLN A 115 -8.22 30.98 5.50
C GLN A 115 -8.36 30.21 4.19
N LEU A 116 -8.53 28.89 4.24
CA LEU A 116 -8.68 28.06 3.04
C LEU A 116 -9.99 28.31 2.30
N SER A 117 -11.08 28.65 3.00
CA SER A 117 -12.35 29.01 2.35
C SER A 117 -12.28 30.34 1.59
N GLN A 118 -11.37 31.24 1.98
CA GLN A 118 -11.21 32.57 1.38
C GLN A 118 -10.13 32.60 0.31
N GLN A 119 -9.11 31.76 0.46
CA GLN A 119 -7.93 31.72 -0.40
C GLN A 119 -7.66 30.29 -0.84
N SER A 120 -8.19 29.93 -2.00
CA SER A 120 -7.79 28.68 -2.67
C SER A 120 -6.39 28.85 -3.25
N LYS A 121 -5.46 28.00 -2.80
CA LYS A 121 -4.12 27.95 -3.39
C LYS A 121 -4.21 27.21 -4.73
N PRO A 122 -3.84 27.83 -5.86
CA PRO A 122 -3.88 27.17 -7.16
C PRO A 122 -3.00 25.93 -7.14
N LYS A 123 -3.55 24.80 -7.60
CA LYS A 123 -2.80 23.56 -7.78
C LYS A 123 -2.20 23.54 -9.18
N LYS A 124 -1.01 22.97 -9.28
CA LYS A 124 -0.40 22.63 -10.55
C LYS A 124 -1.15 21.45 -11.17
N THR A 125 -0.85 21.13 -12.41
CA THR A 125 -1.55 20.05 -13.09
C THR A 125 -1.17 18.70 -12.49
N VAL A 126 -2.06 17.71 -12.67
CA VAL A 126 -1.83 16.33 -12.26
C VAL A 126 -0.51 15.81 -12.86
N GLU A 127 -0.24 16.13 -14.13
CA GLU A 127 0.98 15.70 -14.84
C GLU A 127 2.25 16.29 -14.19
N HIS A 128 2.19 17.53 -13.70
CA HIS A 128 3.31 18.14 -12.98
C HIS A 128 3.60 17.38 -11.68
N TYR A 129 2.59 17.15 -10.84
CA TYR A 129 2.78 16.41 -9.60
C TYR A 129 3.20 14.97 -9.84
N PHE A 130 2.65 14.34 -10.89
CA PHE A 130 3.02 13.00 -11.30
C PHE A 130 4.50 12.94 -11.69
N SER A 131 4.99 13.83 -12.54
CA SER A 131 6.42 13.87 -12.91
C SER A 131 7.35 14.14 -11.73
N MET A 132 6.97 15.00 -10.78
CA MET A 132 7.73 15.20 -9.54
C MET A 132 7.75 13.94 -8.67
N TYR A 133 6.63 13.23 -8.60
CA TYR A 133 6.50 11.98 -7.87
C TYR A 133 7.33 10.87 -8.52
N GLU A 134 7.39 10.82 -9.85
CA GLU A 134 8.19 9.85 -10.60
C GLU A 134 9.69 10.03 -10.42
N GLN A 135 10.15 11.26 -10.23
CA GLN A 135 11.55 11.59 -9.99
C GLN A 135 12.03 11.21 -8.58
N ASP A 136 11.13 10.79 -7.67
CA ASP A 136 11.48 10.23 -6.37
C ASP A 136 11.95 8.77 -6.57
N PRO A 137 13.25 8.45 -6.40
CA PRO A 137 13.80 7.12 -6.70
C PRO A 137 13.20 6.00 -5.84
N ALA A 138 12.57 6.35 -4.72
CA ALA A 138 11.90 5.40 -3.85
C ALA A 138 10.45 5.08 -4.29
N LYS A 139 9.90 5.81 -5.28
CA LYS A 139 8.46 5.80 -5.58
C LYS A 139 8.07 5.94 -7.05
N THR A 140 9.00 5.89 -8.01
CA THR A 140 8.71 6.05 -9.44
C THR A 140 7.52 5.21 -9.91
N THR A 141 6.54 5.86 -10.55
CA THR A 141 5.24 5.31 -10.93
C THR A 141 5.01 5.01 -12.39
N ALA A 142 6.04 4.60 -13.12
CA ALA A 142 5.91 4.23 -14.53
C ALA A 142 5.10 2.93 -14.75
N PHE A 143 3.79 3.01 -14.57
CA PHE A 143 2.76 2.15 -15.15
C PHE A 143 1.45 2.96 -15.22
N GLN A 144 1.33 3.84 -16.21
CA GLN A 144 0.12 4.03 -17.03
C GLN A 144 0.29 5.13 -18.08
N VAL A 145 0.02 4.77 -19.34
CA VAL A 145 -0.44 5.71 -20.38
C VAL A 145 -1.98 5.67 -20.34
N ASN A 146 -2.62 6.84 -20.15
CA ASN A 146 -4.04 7.10 -20.43
C ASN A 146 -5.12 6.30 -19.64
N GLY A 147 -5.07 6.33 -18.31
CA GLY A 147 -6.29 6.33 -17.48
C GLY A 147 -7.27 5.13 -17.59
N THR A 148 -6.81 3.98 -18.07
CA THR A 148 -7.63 2.75 -18.13
C THR A 148 -7.06 1.72 -17.14
N VAL A 149 -7.95 0.96 -16.50
CA VAL A 149 -7.66 -0.10 -15.50
C VAL A 149 -6.35 -0.83 -15.82
N ALA A 150 -5.51 -1.02 -14.79
CA ALA A 150 -4.11 -1.45 -14.93
C ALA A 150 -3.89 -2.73 -15.75
N PHE A 151 -4.91 -3.59 -15.89
CA PHE A 151 -5.01 -4.59 -16.95
C PHE A 151 -6.50 -4.77 -17.27
N THR A 152 -6.90 -4.52 -18.50
CA THR A 152 -8.22 -4.96 -19.00
C THR A 152 -8.19 -6.47 -19.27
N ASP A 153 -9.36 -7.11 -19.38
CA ASP A 153 -9.44 -8.53 -19.78
C ASP A 153 -8.82 -8.79 -21.17
N GLU A 154 -8.59 -7.75 -21.97
CA GLU A 154 -7.92 -7.80 -23.27
C GLU A 154 -6.40 -7.80 -23.11
N ASP A 155 -5.85 -6.95 -22.23
CA ASP A 155 -4.42 -6.92 -21.90
C ASP A 155 -3.96 -8.24 -21.27
N LEU A 156 -4.78 -8.85 -20.40
CA LEU A 156 -4.48 -10.17 -19.80
C LEU A 156 -4.45 -11.31 -20.83
N ARG A 157 -5.13 -11.17 -21.98
CA ARG A 157 -5.10 -12.16 -23.07
C ARG A 157 -3.88 -12.00 -23.95
N GLU A 158 -3.45 -10.76 -24.19
CA GLU A 158 -2.22 -10.45 -24.91
C GLU A 158 -0.99 -10.94 -24.13
N ILE A 159 -1.02 -10.79 -22.80
CA ILE A 159 0.00 -11.30 -21.87
C ILE A 159 0.04 -12.83 -21.84
N ASP A 160 -1.12 -13.51 -21.77
CA ASP A 160 -1.18 -14.99 -21.84
C ASP A 160 -0.51 -15.54 -23.11
N THR A 161 -0.61 -14.80 -24.22
CA THR A 161 0.01 -15.14 -25.51
C THR A 161 1.53 -14.99 -25.45
N LEU A 162 2.04 -13.91 -24.86
CA LEU A 162 3.49 -13.65 -24.70
C LEU A 162 4.16 -14.63 -23.72
N ILE A 163 3.48 -15.01 -22.63
CA ILE A 163 3.98 -15.98 -21.65
C ILE A 163 4.02 -17.39 -22.26
N HIS A 164 3.03 -17.77 -23.08
CA HIS A 164 3.00 -19.07 -23.76
C HIS A 164 4.18 -19.25 -24.74
N ASP A 165 4.51 -18.21 -25.51
CA ASP A 165 5.65 -18.24 -26.44
C ASP A 165 7.00 -18.35 -25.71
N HIS A 166 7.10 -17.84 -24.48
CA HIS A 166 8.32 -17.91 -23.67
C HIS A 166 8.47 -19.24 -22.91
N LYS A 167 7.38 -19.79 -22.35
CA LYS A 167 7.40 -21.10 -21.66
C LYS A 167 7.79 -22.26 -22.58
N ALA A 168 7.55 -22.16 -23.89
CA ALA A 168 8.00 -23.13 -24.89
C ALA A 168 9.53 -23.22 -25.03
N GLN A 169 10.29 -22.22 -24.55
CA GLN A 169 11.76 -22.18 -24.64
C GLN A 169 12.48 -22.63 -23.35
N VAL A 170 11.79 -22.66 -22.21
CA VAL A 170 12.40 -22.86 -20.87
C VAL A 170 12.13 -24.27 -20.30
N ALA A 171 11.42 -25.15 -21.01
CA ALA A 171 10.98 -26.47 -20.55
C ALA A 171 12.09 -27.53 -20.30
N HIS A 172 13.34 -27.14 -20.14
CA HIS A 172 14.44 -28.01 -19.75
C HIS A 172 15.16 -27.45 -18.53
N HIS A 173 14.63 -27.69 -17.33
CA HIS A 173 15.36 -28.10 -16.11
C HIS A 173 14.51 -27.81 -14.87
N GLU A 174 13.69 -28.77 -14.44
CA GLU A 174 13.26 -28.83 -13.04
C GLU A 174 13.35 -30.30 -12.58
N ALA A 175 14.17 -30.53 -11.56
CA ALA A 175 14.17 -31.74 -10.77
C ALA A 175 13.84 -31.34 -9.34
N GLU A 176 12.85 -32.05 -8.78
CA GLU A 176 12.20 -31.82 -7.50
C GLU A 176 13.17 -31.96 -6.32
N GLU A 177 13.18 -30.97 -5.42
CA GLU A 177 13.60 -31.17 -4.03
C GLU A 177 12.56 -30.60 -3.07
N HIS A 178 11.94 -31.48 -2.30
CA HIS A 178 11.14 -31.14 -1.13
C HIS A 178 12.05 -30.58 -0.03
N PHE A 179 11.84 -29.34 0.41
CA PHE A 179 12.51 -28.80 1.59
C PHE A 179 11.52 -28.17 2.56
N ILE A 180 11.64 -28.59 3.82
CA ILE A 180 10.85 -28.12 4.95
C ILE A 180 11.40 -26.75 5.38
N LEU A 181 10.53 -25.73 5.43
CA LEU A 181 10.87 -24.38 5.87
C LEU A 181 11.15 -24.38 7.39
N HIS A 182 12.41 -24.22 7.76
CA HIS A 182 12.81 -23.76 9.10
C HIS A 182 13.77 -22.58 8.96
N PRO A 183 13.60 -21.51 9.75
CA PRO A 183 14.61 -20.46 9.84
C PRO A 183 15.89 -21.05 10.45
N ALA A 184 17.05 -20.68 9.91
CA ALA A 184 18.34 -21.12 10.43
C ALA A 184 18.53 -20.65 11.90
N PRO A 185 18.87 -21.53 12.84
CA PRO A 185 18.99 -21.16 14.25
C PRO A 185 20.26 -20.31 14.48
N GLY A 186 20.09 -19.12 15.06
CA GLY A 186 21.18 -18.33 15.63
C GLY A 186 21.49 -16.97 15.00
N GLN A 187 20.67 -16.47 14.07
CA GLN A 187 20.78 -15.06 13.67
C GLN A 187 20.06 -14.17 14.69
N PRO A 188 20.70 -13.09 15.19
CA PRO A 188 20.02 -12.13 16.05
C PRO A 188 18.87 -11.50 15.28
N GLU A 189 17.68 -11.45 15.88
CA GLU A 189 16.54 -10.77 15.24
C GLU A 189 16.92 -9.31 14.94
N PRO A 190 16.77 -8.85 13.68
CA PRO A 190 17.04 -7.46 13.35
C PRO A 190 16.13 -6.55 14.17
N ASP A 191 16.70 -5.45 14.69
CA ASP A 191 16.01 -4.46 15.54
C ASP A 191 14.67 -4.05 14.93
N ASN A 192 13.58 -4.50 15.57
CA ASN A 192 12.21 -4.30 15.13
C ASN A 192 11.80 -2.81 15.02
N LYS A 193 12.64 -1.87 15.48
CA LYS A 193 12.42 -0.43 15.32
C LYS A 193 12.66 0.09 13.91
N LYS A 194 13.43 -0.61 13.06
CA LYS A 194 13.89 -0.10 11.74
C LYS A 194 13.10 -0.58 10.52
N LYS A 195 12.14 -1.49 10.68
CA LYS A 195 11.35 -2.03 9.56
C LYS A 195 10.41 -0.98 8.97
N PHE A 196 10.30 -0.96 7.64
CA PHE A 196 9.42 -0.08 6.88
C PHE A 196 7.92 -0.37 7.11
N ILE A 197 7.55 -1.64 7.26
CA ILE A 197 6.22 -2.07 7.70
C ILE A 197 6.38 -3.12 8.80
N LYS A 198 5.61 -2.96 9.87
CA LYS A 198 5.59 -3.89 11.01
C LYS A 198 4.32 -4.72 11.02
N TRP A 199 4.47 -5.97 11.45
CA TRP A 199 3.32 -6.82 11.74
C TRP A 199 2.52 -6.24 12.92
N GLN A 200 1.20 -6.32 12.83
CA GLN A 200 0.26 -5.90 13.86
C GLN A 200 -0.83 -6.96 13.99
N ASP A 201 -1.35 -7.19 15.20
CA ASP A 201 -2.37 -8.21 15.48
C ASP A 201 -3.67 -8.03 14.67
N ARG A 202 -3.91 -6.82 14.16
CA ARG A 202 -5.03 -6.52 13.26
C ARG A 202 -4.91 -7.18 11.88
N PHE A 203 -3.72 -7.60 11.48
CA PHE A 203 -3.47 -8.31 10.21
C PHE A 203 -3.58 -9.83 10.36
N THR A 204 -3.77 -10.32 11.58
CA THR A 204 -3.92 -11.74 11.87
C THR A 204 -5.24 -12.27 11.31
N VAL A 205 -5.17 -13.35 10.54
CA VAL A 205 -6.33 -14.02 9.94
C VAL A 205 -6.80 -15.22 10.78
N GLY A 206 -6.13 -15.53 11.88
CA GLY A 206 -6.53 -16.57 12.83
C GLY A 206 -6.08 -17.98 12.43
N ASN A 207 -5.20 -18.09 11.44
CA ASN A 207 -4.54 -19.33 11.04
C ASN A 207 -3.03 -19.09 10.99
N ALA A 208 -2.29 -19.78 11.86
CA ALA A 208 -0.85 -19.55 12.04
C ALA A 208 -0.05 -19.72 10.73
N GLU A 209 -0.41 -20.68 9.88
CA GLU A 209 0.28 -20.94 8.61
C GLU A 209 0.08 -19.78 7.62
N LEU A 210 -1.15 -19.25 7.52
CA LEU A 210 -1.44 -18.08 6.69
C LEU A 210 -0.82 -16.80 7.26
N ASP A 211 -0.83 -16.65 8.59
CA ASP A 211 -0.21 -15.52 9.28
C ASP A 211 1.31 -15.49 9.07
N ASP A 212 1.97 -16.65 9.16
CA ASP A 212 3.41 -16.76 8.94
C ASP A 212 3.78 -16.50 7.47
N SER A 213 2.95 -16.97 6.54
CA SER A 213 3.13 -16.65 5.12
C SER A 213 2.91 -15.15 4.83
N ASN A 214 1.92 -14.50 5.45
CA ASN A 214 1.71 -13.06 5.33
C ASN A 214 2.84 -12.23 5.97
N LYS A 215 3.45 -12.71 7.06
CA LYS A 215 4.69 -12.11 7.61
C LYS A 215 5.86 -12.25 6.63
N GLU A 216 5.94 -13.34 5.88
CA GLU A 216 6.97 -13.51 4.84
C GLU A 216 6.80 -12.49 3.72
N LEU A 217 5.57 -12.24 3.24
CA LEU A 217 5.32 -11.14 2.29
C LEU A 217 5.77 -9.79 2.86
N LEU A 218 5.50 -9.54 4.15
CA LEU A 218 5.96 -8.32 4.82
C LEU A 218 7.49 -8.24 4.89
N ALA A 219 8.17 -9.37 5.11
CA ALA A 219 9.63 -9.45 5.09
C ALA A 219 10.17 -9.11 3.70
N ILE A 220 9.59 -9.68 2.65
CA ILE A 220 9.94 -9.38 1.25
C ILE A 220 9.76 -7.87 0.96
N ILE A 221 8.68 -7.24 1.43
CA ILE A 221 8.47 -5.79 1.30
C ILE A 221 9.57 -5.00 1.99
N ASN A 222 9.88 -5.34 3.23
CA ASN A 222 10.92 -4.65 4.01
C ASN A 222 12.30 -4.80 3.36
N ASP A 223 12.66 -6.00 2.92
CA ASP A 223 13.95 -6.27 2.29
C ASP A 223 14.05 -5.55 0.93
N THR A 224 12.95 -5.48 0.18
CA THR A 224 12.89 -4.68 -1.05
C THR A 224 13.08 -3.19 -0.75
N TYR A 225 12.47 -2.67 0.32
CA TYR A 225 12.66 -1.28 0.73
C TYR A 225 14.11 -0.99 1.15
N ASP A 226 14.70 -1.86 1.96
CA ASP A 226 16.09 -1.73 2.40
C ASP A 226 17.05 -1.79 1.21
N LEU A 227 16.79 -2.66 0.23
CA LEU A 227 17.52 -2.72 -1.03
C LEU A 227 17.47 -1.38 -1.79
N ILE A 228 16.29 -0.77 -1.90
CA ILE A 228 16.09 0.54 -2.55
C ILE A 228 16.90 1.62 -1.84
N VAL A 229 16.81 1.69 -0.50
CA VAL A 229 17.43 2.76 0.31
C VAL A 229 18.95 2.62 0.38
N THR A 230 19.46 1.38 0.44
CA THR A 230 20.90 1.13 0.58
C THR A 230 21.64 1.10 -0.77
N HIS A 231 20.91 1.10 -1.89
CA HIS A 231 21.46 1.03 -3.25
C HIS A 231 22.35 -0.20 -3.50
N GLN A 232 22.07 -1.34 -2.84
CA GLN A 232 22.86 -2.57 -2.97
C GLN A 232 22.31 -3.53 -4.05
N GLU A 233 22.29 -3.07 -5.30
CA GLU A 233 21.55 -3.64 -6.45
C GLU A 233 22.02 -5.02 -6.98
N GLY A 234 22.91 -5.74 -6.28
CA GLY A 234 23.50 -7.01 -6.75
C GLY A 234 22.52 -8.19 -6.82
N GLN A 235 22.98 -9.40 -6.50
CA GLN A 235 22.12 -10.61 -6.46
C GLN A 235 20.96 -10.54 -5.44
N ALA A 236 20.92 -9.50 -4.59
CA ALA A 236 19.91 -9.33 -3.56
C ALA A 236 18.47 -9.24 -4.10
N PHE A 237 18.26 -8.64 -5.29
CA PHE A 237 16.91 -8.60 -5.87
C PHE A 237 16.43 -9.99 -6.34
N GLU A 238 17.32 -10.78 -6.92
CA GLU A 238 16.98 -12.12 -7.43
C GLU A 238 16.47 -13.01 -6.29
N GLU A 239 17.14 -12.99 -5.13
CA GLU A 239 16.72 -13.71 -3.94
C GLU A 239 15.33 -13.25 -3.43
N ILE A 240 15.09 -11.93 -3.41
CA ILE A 240 13.80 -11.33 -3.03
C ILE A 240 12.69 -11.75 -4.00
N SER A 241 12.97 -11.70 -5.31
CA SER A 241 12.01 -12.08 -6.35
C SER A 241 11.63 -13.56 -6.24
N GLN A 242 12.59 -14.45 -6.04
CA GLN A 242 12.34 -15.88 -5.85
C GLN A 242 11.51 -16.17 -4.58
N ARG A 243 11.78 -15.44 -3.48
CA ARG A 243 10.94 -15.54 -2.26
C ARG A 243 9.50 -15.12 -2.54
N PHE A 244 9.31 -14.04 -3.30
CA PHE A 244 7.98 -13.59 -3.68
C PHE A 244 7.25 -14.59 -4.59
N GLN A 245 7.91 -15.14 -5.60
CA GLN A 245 7.32 -16.18 -6.46
C GLN A 245 6.88 -17.39 -5.64
N ARG A 246 7.73 -17.89 -4.74
CA ARG A 246 7.38 -18.99 -3.82
C ARG A 246 6.19 -18.62 -2.94
N TYR A 247 6.14 -17.41 -2.40
CA TYR A 247 4.99 -16.93 -1.64
C TYR A 247 3.70 -16.99 -2.48
N VAL A 248 3.72 -16.46 -3.71
CA VAL A 248 2.55 -16.47 -4.61
C VAL A 248 2.07 -17.90 -4.91
N GLU A 249 2.98 -18.82 -5.20
CA GLU A 249 2.65 -20.22 -5.52
C GLU A 249 2.03 -20.97 -4.35
N HIS A 250 2.58 -20.79 -3.14
CA HIS A 250 2.21 -21.62 -1.99
C HIS A 250 1.10 -20.98 -1.14
N HIS A 251 1.17 -19.66 -0.91
CA HIS A 251 0.23 -18.95 -0.05
C HIS A 251 -1.20 -19.08 -0.59
N LEU A 252 -1.41 -18.68 -1.85
CA LEU A 252 -2.74 -18.61 -2.46
C LEU A 252 -3.39 -20.00 -2.55
N ALA A 253 -2.62 -21.01 -2.95
CA ALA A 253 -3.12 -22.39 -3.03
C ALA A 253 -3.54 -22.91 -1.65
N ARG A 254 -2.73 -22.65 -0.62
CA ARG A 254 -3.00 -23.07 0.75
C ARG A 254 -4.20 -22.35 1.35
N GLU A 255 -4.29 -21.05 1.11
CA GLU A 255 -5.41 -20.22 1.54
C GLU A 255 -6.71 -20.70 0.93
N GLU A 256 -6.76 -20.92 -0.39
CA GLU A 256 -7.94 -21.43 -1.08
C GLU A 256 -8.36 -22.82 -0.59
N GLU A 257 -7.40 -23.71 -0.33
CA GLU A 257 -7.66 -25.02 0.26
C GLU A 257 -8.32 -24.87 1.64
N LEU A 258 -7.73 -24.06 2.52
CA LEU A 258 -8.26 -23.83 3.87
C LEU A 258 -9.66 -23.19 3.82
N LEU A 259 -9.87 -22.18 2.98
CA LEU A 259 -11.17 -21.54 2.81
C LEU A 259 -12.21 -22.51 2.22
N ALA A 260 -11.82 -23.42 1.33
CA ALA A 260 -12.69 -24.47 0.82
C ALA A 260 -13.10 -25.46 1.92
N THR A 261 -12.16 -25.91 2.76
CA THR A 261 -12.47 -26.81 3.88
C THR A 261 -13.44 -26.19 4.88
N LYS A 262 -13.41 -24.86 5.01
CA LYS A 262 -14.31 -24.09 5.87
C LYS A 262 -15.59 -23.60 5.17
N SER A 263 -15.80 -23.99 3.91
CA SER A 263 -16.98 -23.60 3.13
C SER A 263 -17.16 -22.08 3.05
N TYR A 264 -16.08 -21.32 2.84
CA TYR A 264 -16.13 -19.86 2.75
C TYR A 264 -17.08 -19.40 1.62
N PRO A 265 -18.16 -18.63 1.93
CA PRO A 265 -19.18 -18.29 0.93
C PRO A 265 -18.68 -17.49 -0.28
N ARG A 266 -17.61 -16.70 -0.11
CA ARG A 266 -17.04 -15.85 -1.16
C ARG A 266 -15.82 -16.46 -1.86
N LEU A 267 -15.53 -17.75 -1.64
CA LEU A 267 -14.35 -18.43 -2.19
C LEU A 267 -14.21 -18.25 -3.71
N SER A 268 -15.30 -18.33 -4.48
CA SER A 268 -15.23 -18.14 -5.94
C SER A 268 -14.72 -16.75 -6.33
N ILE A 269 -15.20 -15.70 -5.66
CA ILE A 269 -14.78 -14.31 -5.92
C ILE A 269 -13.32 -14.13 -5.50
N HIS A 270 -12.92 -14.77 -4.40
CA HIS A 270 -11.56 -14.75 -3.88
C HIS A 270 -10.57 -15.40 -4.86
N ARG A 271 -10.92 -16.55 -5.43
CA ARG A 271 -10.16 -17.23 -6.49
C ARG A 271 -9.97 -16.36 -7.74
N ASP A 272 -11.03 -15.69 -8.18
CA ASP A 272 -10.94 -14.80 -9.34
C ASP A 272 -9.98 -13.64 -9.08
N MET A 273 -9.92 -13.14 -7.84
CA MET A 273 -8.94 -12.13 -7.44
C MET A 273 -7.52 -12.68 -7.44
N HIS A 274 -7.30 -13.87 -6.88
CA HIS A 274 -5.98 -14.54 -6.90
C HIS A 274 -5.47 -14.72 -8.31
N ALA A 275 -6.31 -15.21 -9.22
CA ALA A 275 -5.93 -15.39 -10.62
C ALA A 275 -5.43 -14.08 -11.25
N ARG A 276 -6.05 -12.94 -10.93
CA ARG A 276 -5.59 -11.62 -11.39
C ARG A 276 -4.27 -11.20 -10.74
N LEU A 277 -4.12 -11.42 -9.44
CA LEU A 277 -2.90 -11.09 -8.69
C LEU A 277 -1.70 -11.90 -9.20
N VAL A 278 -1.86 -13.20 -9.44
CA VAL A 278 -0.82 -14.08 -10.00
C VAL A 278 -0.33 -13.54 -11.34
N LYS A 279 -1.23 -13.21 -12.27
CA LYS A 279 -0.85 -12.65 -13.57
C LYS A 279 -0.09 -11.32 -13.45
N GLN A 280 -0.49 -10.46 -12.52
CA GLN A 280 0.22 -9.21 -12.23
C GLN A 280 1.62 -9.48 -11.68
N ALA A 281 1.77 -10.46 -10.78
CA ALA A 281 3.05 -10.88 -10.25
C ALA A 281 3.98 -11.44 -11.33
N GLU A 282 3.51 -12.40 -12.13
CA GLU A 282 4.28 -12.98 -13.23
C GLU A 282 4.80 -11.89 -14.18
N PHE A 283 3.93 -10.96 -14.57
CA PHE A 283 4.30 -9.87 -15.48
C PHE A 283 5.36 -8.94 -14.89
N VAL A 284 5.18 -8.50 -13.64
CA VAL A 284 6.12 -7.57 -13.00
C VAL A 284 7.47 -8.26 -12.75
N VAL A 285 7.47 -9.52 -12.34
CA VAL A 285 8.71 -10.29 -12.17
C VAL A 285 9.44 -10.44 -13.50
N LEU A 286 8.73 -10.82 -14.58
CA LEU A 286 9.31 -10.93 -15.92
C LEU A 286 9.90 -9.59 -16.38
N LYS A 287 9.21 -8.48 -16.12
CA LYS A 287 9.69 -7.14 -16.42
C LYS A 287 10.98 -6.80 -15.66
N CYS A 288 11.07 -7.18 -14.38
CA CYS A 288 12.27 -6.98 -13.58
C CYS A 288 13.43 -7.90 -14.00
N GLN A 289 13.14 -9.09 -14.51
CA GLN A 289 14.17 -9.96 -15.09
C GLN A 289 14.74 -9.36 -16.39
N ALA A 290 13.90 -8.71 -17.19
CA ALA A 290 14.33 -8.01 -18.40
C ALA A 290 15.13 -6.73 -18.09
N ASP A 291 14.74 -5.99 -17.05
CA ASP A 291 15.45 -4.81 -16.56
C ASP A 291 15.32 -4.73 -15.03
N PRO A 292 16.39 -5.07 -14.29
CA PRO A 292 16.38 -5.07 -12.83
C PRO A 292 16.01 -3.73 -12.22
N SER A 293 16.21 -2.59 -12.90
CA SER A 293 15.88 -1.28 -12.33
C SER A 293 14.41 -1.13 -11.94
N PHE A 294 13.51 -1.92 -12.54
CA PHE A 294 12.08 -1.93 -12.23
C PHE A 294 11.74 -2.49 -10.84
N TYR A 295 12.69 -3.11 -10.11
CA TYR A 295 12.37 -3.57 -8.75
C TYR A 295 11.97 -2.41 -7.81
N LYS A 296 12.60 -1.24 -7.99
CA LYS A 296 12.39 -0.04 -7.16
C LYS A 296 11.01 0.57 -7.37
N THR A 297 10.44 0.33 -8.55
CA THR A 297 9.31 1.09 -9.08
C THR A 297 8.06 0.22 -9.15
N ASP A 298 8.20 -0.95 -9.76
CA ASP A 298 7.10 -1.77 -10.23
C ASP A 298 6.89 -2.95 -9.29
N PHE A 299 7.97 -3.65 -8.97
CA PHE A 299 7.95 -4.74 -8.00
C PHE A 299 7.59 -4.23 -6.61
N PHE A 300 8.27 -3.20 -6.11
CA PHE A 300 7.93 -2.63 -4.80
C PHE A 300 6.48 -2.10 -4.75
N ARG A 301 5.97 -1.55 -5.85
CA ARG A 301 4.56 -1.16 -5.94
C ARG A 301 3.64 -2.37 -5.89
N LEU A 302 3.92 -3.40 -6.67
CA LEU A 302 3.14 -4.63 -6.67
C LEU A 302 3.04 -5.19 -5.26
N LEU A 303 4.16 -5.32 -4.54
CA LEU A 303 4.17 -5.83 -3.17
C LEU A 303 3.31 -4.97 -2.22
N ARG A 304 3.40 -3.65 -2.32
CA ARG A 304 2.56 -2.74 -1.53
C ARG A 304 1.08 -2.87 -1.86
N PHE A 305 0.76 -2.97 -3.15
CA PHE A 305 -0.61 -3.18 -3.60
C PHE A 305 -1.16 -4.50 -3.08
N TRP A 306 -0.37 -5.57 -3.21
CA TRP A 306 -0.70 -6.91 -2.72
C TRP A 306 -0.98 -6.88 -1.22
N TRP A 307 -0.08 -6.30 -0.43
CA TRP A 307 -0.26 -6.15 1.01
C TRP A 307 -1.56 -5.43 1.37
N VAL A 308 -1.82 -4.26 0.78
CA VAL A 308 -2.99 -3.46 1.15
C VAL A 308 -4.30 -4.06 0.62
N LYS A 309 -4.33 -4.47 -0.65
CA LYS A 309 -5.57 -4.84 -1.33
C LYS A 309 -5.98 -6.28 -1.14
N HIS A 310 -5.03 -7.17 -0.96
CA HIS A 310 -5.34 -8.58 -0.72
C HIS A 310 -5.23 -8.87 0.77
N VAL A 311 -4.02 -8.79 1.35
CA VAL A 311 -3.83 -9.19 2.76
C VAL A 311 -4.67 -8.36 3.73
N VAL A 312 -4.51 -7.04 3.72
CA VAL A 312 -5.20 -6.18 4.70
C VAL A 312 -6.71 -6.09 4.45
N GLN A 313 -7.14 -5.96 3.19
CA GLN A 313 -8.55 -5.69 2.88
C GLN A 313 -9.40 -6.96 2.68
N GLU A 314 -8.84 -8.02 2.11
CA GLU A 314 -9.61 -9.22 1.76
C GLU A 314 -9.32 -10.35 2.76
N ASP A 315 -8.06 -10.61 3.09
CA ASP A 315 -7.69 -11.79 3.88
C ASP A 315 -8.12 -11.66 5.34
N THR A 316 -7.93 -10.47 5.92
CA THR A 316 -8.47 -10.20 7.27
C THR A 316 -9.99 -10.32 7.33
N GLY A 317 -10.68 -10.22 6.19
CA GLY A 317 -12.14 -10.32 6.08
C GLY A 317 -12.69 -11.72 6.40
N TYR A 318 -11.89 -12.78 6.20
CA TYR A 318 -12.29 -14.15 6.55
C TYR A 318 -11.79 -14.60 7.92
N ARG A 319 -11.13 -13.73 8.71
CA ARG A 319 -10.57 -14.05 10.03
C ARG A 319 -11.54 -14.83 10.92
N GLY A 320 -12.79 -14.38 10.97
CA GLY A 320 -13.82 -14.99 11.82
C GLY A 320 -14.07 -16.47 11.53
N ILE A 321 -13.76 -16.96 10.32
CA ILE A 321 -13.95 -18.37 9.92
C ILE A 321 -13.01 -19.29 10.70
N PHE A 322 -11.78 -18.84 10.96
CA PHE A 322 -10.77 -19.62 11.67
C PHE A 322 -10.91 -19.52 13.19
N GLU A 323 -11.53 -18.45 13.70
CA GLU A 323 -11.74 -18.25 15.14
C GLU A 323 -12.92 -19.09 15.71
N THR A 324 -13.87 -19.54 14.87
CA THR A 324 -15.10 -20.22 15.33
C THR A 324 -14.97 -21.61 15.99
N HIS A 325 -13.76 -22.13 16.23
CA HIS A 325 -13.56 -23.51 16.74
C HIS A 325 -12.69 -23.65 18.02
N GLN A 326 -12.58 -22.61 18.84
CA GLN A 326 -11.97 -22.72 20.19
C GLN A 326 -12.97 -22.86 21.35
N GLN A 327 -14.12 -23.52 21.13
CA GLN A 327 -15.05 -23.89 22.22
C GLN A 327 -15.13 -25.39 22.45
#